data_AF-A0ABC9K4A2-F1
#
_entry.id   AF-A0ABC9K4A2-F1
#
_cell.length_a   1.000
_cell.length_b   1.000
_cell.length_c   1.000
_cell.angle_alpha   90.00
_cell.angle_beta   90.00
_cell.angle_gamma   90.00
#
_symmetry.space_group_name_H-M   'P 1'
#
loop_
_entity.id
_entity.type
_entity.pdbx_description
1 polymer ?
#
loop_
_entity_poly.entity_id
_entity_poly.type
_entity_poly.pdbx_seq_one_letter_code
_entity_poly.pdbx_strand_id
1 'polypeptide(L)'
;MNSFITIFKEAIGNSSNFDEESTKLGITKKKIPISVLCEHQNYLKFETIQNNLENFKLFARTTHTIGNFTVFPNWMNCGRGLRLGDYWDITLISLQEFLNILSPEAWENFIKMYHLQPYVNSDYSVELFWDNHNNNAIRPTKEENFQIFLKKVNERIEERGKFIIKQICDQLDQKDFNFYKEIENMDKIKFSNEF
;
A
#
# COMPACT_ATOMS: atom_id res chain seq x y z
N MET A 1 3.19 -3.27 -5.48
CA MET A 1 2.34 -2.67 -4.42
C MET A 1 2.20 -3.66 -3.28
N ASN A 2 2.14 -3.20 -2.04
CA ASN A 2 2.15 -4.07 -0.86
C ASN A 2 0.93 -5.01 -0.81
N SER A 3 1.15 -6.27 -0.43
CA SER A 3 0.09 -7.26 -0.27
C SER A 3 -0.57 -7.13 1.11
N PHE A 4 -1.90 -7.01 1.13
CA PHE A 4 -2.68 -6.99 2.37
C PHE A 4 -2.34 -8.17 3.29
N ILE A 5 -2.30 -9.39 2.75
CA ILE A 5 -2.05 -10.60 3.56
C ILE A 5 -0.67 -10.56 4.21
N THR A 6 0.33 -10.00 3.53
CA THR A 6 1.68 -9.85 4.10
C THR A 6 1.64 -8.88 5.28
N ILE A 7 1.08 -7.68 5.10
CA ILE A 7 1.00 -6.66 6.16
C ILE A 7 0.17 -7.16 7.34
N PHE A 8 -0.96 -7.82 7.06
CA PHE A 8 -1.85 -8.37 8.07
C PHE A 8 -1.15 -9.42 8.94
N LYS A 9 -0.38 -10.33 8.33
CA LYS A 9 0.41 -11.33 9.09
C LYS A 9 1.53 -10.69 9.90
N GLU A 10 2.20 -9.68 9.36
CA GLU A 10 3.22 -8.93 10.09
C GLU A 10 2.61 -8.22 11.30
N ALA A 11 1.43 -7.62 11.17
CA ALA A 11 0.71 -6.99 12.28
C ALA A 11 0.31 -7.99 13.38
N ILE A 12 -0.18 -9.17 12.99
CA ILE A 12 -0.45 -10.27 13.94
C ILE A 12 0.85 -10.64 14.68
N GLY A 13 1.94 -10.92 13.96
CA GLY A 13 3.20 -11.37 14.53
C GLY A 13 3.93 -10.34 15.42
N ASN A 14 3.59 -9.05 15.26
CA ASN A 14 4.13 -7.93 16.02
C ASN A 14 3.16 -7.40 17.09
N SER A 15 1.98 -8.01 17.24
CA SER A 15 1.07 -7.64 18.33
C SER A 15 1.72 -7.96 19.68
N SER A 16 1.59 -7.03 20.62
CA SER A 16 2.04 -7.12 22.03
C SER A 16 1.58 -8.43 22.70
N ASN A 17 0.34 -8.82 22.46
CA ASN A 17 -0.27 -10.02 23.01
C ASN A 17 -0.12 -11.27 22.13
N PHE A 18 0.78 -11.24 21.13
CA PHE A 18 0.94 -12.36 20.19
C PHE A 18 1.25 -13.68 20.90
N ASP A 19 2.17 -13.71 21.86
CA ASP A 19 2.61 -14.97 22.48
C ASP A 19 1.47 -15.66 23.26
N GLU A 20 0.64 -14.89 23.94
CA GLU A 20 -0.53 -15.38 24.66
C GLU A 20 -1.59 -15.96 23.70
N GLU A 21 -2.00 -15.16 22.70
CA GLU A 21 -3.07 -15.57 21.79
C GLU A 21 -2.62 -16.65 20.80
N SER A 22 -1.37 -16.61 20.36
CA SER A 22 -0.81 -17.63 19.47
C SER A 22 -0.73 -19.00 20.11
N THR A 23 -0.44 -19.07 21.43
CA THR A 23 -0.45 -20.32 22.21
C THR A 23 -1.85 -20.92 22.26
N LYS A 24 -2.88 -20.11 22.53
CA LYS A 24 -4.29 -20.54 22.56
C LYS A 24 -4.77 -21.05 21.20
N LEU A 25 -4.25 -20.47 20.12
CA LEU A 25 -4.63 -20.79 18.74
C LEU A 25 -3.73 -21.84 18.06
N GLY A 26 -2.64 -22.26 18.71
CA GLY A 26 -1.67 -23.19 18.13
C GLY A 26 -0.94 -22.66 16.89
N ILE A 27 -0.70 -21.35 16.80
CA ILE A 27 0.02 -20.72 15.67
C ILE A 27 1.41 -20.22 16.09
N THR A 28 2.28 -19.92 15.13
CA THR A 28 3.63 -19.38 15.40
C THR A 28 3.99 -18.26 14.43
N LYS A 29 4.99 -17.42 14.75
CA LYS A 29 5.45 -16.36 13.82
C LYS A 29 5.90 -16.90 12.45
N LYS A 30 6.40 -18.13 12.40
CA LYS A 30 6.79 -18.81 11.16
C LYS A 30 5.58 -19.29 10.35
N LYS A 31 4.45 -19.57 11.02
CA LYS A 31 3.25 -20.14 10.41
C LYS A 31 2.01 -19.53 11.05
N ILE A 32 1.49 -18.51 10.37
CA ILE A 32 0.22 -17.84 10.68
C ILE A 32 -0.80 -18.23 9.59
N PRO A 33 -1.60 -19.29 9.79
CA PRO A 33 -2.59 -19.74 8.81
C PRO A 33 -3.77 -18.77 8.79
N ILE A 34 -4.13 -18.27 7.61
CA ILE A 34 -5.27 -17.35 7.46
C ILE A 34 -6.58 -18.03 7.86
N SER A 35 -6.73 -19.32 7.57
CA SER A 35 -7.92 -20.09 7.98
C SER A 35 -8.17 -20.03 9.49
N VAL A 36 -7.12 -20.23 10.30
CA VAL A 36 -7.20 -20.17 11.77
C VAL A 36 -7.51 -18.76 12.25
N LEU A 37 -6.94 -17.74 11.60
CA LEU A 37 -7.23 -16.35 11.94
C LEU A 37 -8.68 -15.96 11.61
N CYS A 38 -9.22 -16.42 10.49
CA CYS A 38 -10.58 -16.11 10.06
C CYS A 38 -11.64 -16.89 10.86
N GLU A 39 -11.31 -18.11 11.30
CA GLU A 39 -12.17 -18.91 12.17
C GLU A 39 -12.52 -18.12 13.44
N HIS A 40 -13.81 -18.01 13.75
CA HIS A 40 -14.34 -17.24 14.87
C HIS A 40 -13.80 -15.80 14.98
N GLN A 41 -13.34 -15.22 13.85
CA GLN A 41 -12.66 -13.91 13.83
C GLN A 41 -11.48 -13.83 14.82
N ASN A 42 -10.73 -14.93 14.98
CA ASN A 42 -9.57 -15.00 15.87
C ASN A 42 -8.54 -13.87 15.63
N TYR A 43 -8.48 -13.31 14.41
CA TYR A 43 -7.65 -12.13 14.13
C TYR A 43 -7.98 -10.92 15.01
N LEU A 44 -9.23 -10.78 15.48
CA LEU A 44 -9.64 -9.71 16.39
C LEU A 44 -9.06 -9.89 17.78
N LYS A 45 -8.43 -11.01 18.12
CA LYS A 45 -7.80 -11.17 19.45
C LYS A 45 -6.46 -10.44 19.56
N PHE A 46 -5.86 -10.03 18.44
CA PHE A 46 -4.55 -9.42 18.40
C PHE A 46 -4.65 -7.88 18.49
N GLU A 47 -3.93 -7.28 19.44
CA GLU A 47 -4.06 -5.86 19.77
C GLU A 47 -3.78 -4.93 18.57
N THR A 48 -2.73 -5.17 17.80
CA THR A 48 -2.42 -4.36 16.61
C THR A 48 -3.53 -4.40 15.57
N ILE A 49 -4.24 -5.53 15.44
CA ILE A 49 -5.39 -5.62 14.53
C ILE A 49 -6.58 -4.85 15.08
N GLN A 50 -6.89 -4.97 16.38
CA GLN A 50 -7.99 -4.23 16.99
C GLN A 50 -7.78 -2.72 16.87
N ASN A 51 -6.57 -2.25 17.21
CA ASN A 51 -6.20 -0.83 17.20
C ASN A 51 -6.29 -0.21 15.81
N ASN A 52 -6.16 -1.00 14.75
CA ASN A 52 -6.16 -0.54 13.36
C ASN A 52 -7.29 -1.15 12.52
N LEU A 53 -8.37 -1.64 13.15
CA LEU A 53 -9.34 -2.50 12.48
C LEU A 53 -9.98 -1.84 11.25
N GLU A 54 -10.41 -0.59 11.36
CA GLU A 54 -11.07 0.11 10.25
C GLU A 54 -10.10 0.39 9.09
N ASN A 55 -8.86 0.73 9.41
CA ASN A 55 -7.80 0.91 8.42
C ASN A 55 -7.44 -0.39 7.69
N PHE A 56 -7.41 -1.53 8.41
CA PHE A 56 -7.24 -2.84 7.80
C PHE A 56 -8.44 -3.24 6.94
N LYS A 57 -9.67 -2.97 7.38
CA LYS A 57 -10.88 -3.21 6.57
C LYS A 57 -10.85 -2.41 5.28
N LEU A 58 -10.45 -1.14 5.35
CA LEU A 58 -10.30 -0.29 4.18
C LEU A 58 -9.22 -0.86 3.25
N PHE A 59 -8.05 -1.23 3.78
CA PHE A 59 -6.97 -1.77 2.96
C PHE A 59 -7.35 -3.10 2.29
N ALA A 60 -8.05 -3.98 3.02
CA ALA A 60 -8.58 -5.22 2.46
C ALA A 60 -9.53 -4.96 1.28
N ARG A 61 -10.45 -3.99 1.43
CA ARG A 61 -11.40 -3.59 0.37
C ARG A 61 -10.69 -2.98 -0.84
N THR A 62 -9.66 -2.17 -0.61
CA THR A 62 -8.97 -1.44 -1.68
C THR A 62 -7.86 -2.26 -2.36
N THR A 63 -7.44 -3.39 -1.77
CA THR A 63 -6.35 -4.24 -2.29
C THR A 63 -6.58 -4.72 -3.73
N HIS A 64 -7.82 -5.03 -4.10
CA HIS A 64 -8.16 -5.53 -5.44
C HIS A 64 -8.90 -4.49 -6.28
N THR A 65 -8.45 -3.24 -6.21
CA THR A 65 -9.01 -2.11 -6.98
C THR A 65 -8.00 -1.57 -7.98
N ILE A 66 -8.48 -0.81 -8.98
CA ILE A 66 -7.61 -0.19 -10.00
C ILE A 66 -6.56 0.75 -9.40
N GLY A 67 -6.89 1.39 -8.26
CA GLY A 67 -5.96 2.21 -7.50
C GLY A 67 -4.77 1.42 -6.96
N ASN A 68 -4.94 0.11 -6.71
CA ASN A 68 -3.88 -0.76 -6.20
C ASN A 68 -3.12 -1.55 -7.30
N PHE A 69 -3.54 -1.45 -8.57
CA PHE A 69 -2.86 -2.11 -9.70
C PHE A 69 -1.96 -1.14 -10.46
N THR A 70 -0.76 -1.61 -10.84
CA THR A 70 0.16 -0.84 -11.68
C THR A 70 0.92 -1.76 -12.62
N VAL A 71 1.40 -1.22 -13.74
CA VAL A 71 2.29 -1.91 -14.66
C VAL A 71 3.71 -1.79 -14.13
N PHE A 72 4.43 -2.91 -14.04
CA PHE A 72 5.77 -2.93 -13.47
C PHE A 72 6.71 -3.88 -14.21
N PRO A 73 8.00 -3.54 -14.37
CA PRO A 73 8.96 -4.43 -15.01
C PRO A 73 9.05 -5.79 -14.31
N ASN A 74 8.87 -6.88 -15.07
CA ASN A 74 8.83 -8.24 -14.51
C ASN A 74 10.09 -8.61 -13.71
N TRP A 75 11.27 -8.19 -14.19
CA TRP A 75 12.54 -8.49 -13.52
C TRP A 75 12.68 -7.78 -12.16
N MET A 76 12.07 -6.61 -11.98
CA MET A 76 12.00 -5.95 -10.67
C MET A 76 10.95 -6.60 -9.78
N ASN A 77 9.76 -6.90 -10.33
CA ASN A 77 8.70 -7.53 -9.56
C ASN A 77 9.13 -8.92 -9.02
N CYS A 78 9.59 -9.80 -9.91
CA CYS A 78 9.94 -11.17 -9.55
C CYS A 78 11.37 -11.27 -9.03
N GLY A 79 12.34 -10.63 -9.69
CA GLY A 79 13.76 -10.77 -9.32
C GLY A 79 14.11 -10.07 -8.00
N ARG A 80 13.77 -8.79 -7.87
CA ARG A 80 14.03 -8.00 -6.65
C ARG A 80 13.02 -8.33 -5.55
N GLY A 81 11.73 -8.36 -5.87
CA GLY A 81 10.66 -8.60 -4.90
C GLY A 81 10.80 -9.93 -4.14
N LEU A 82 11.13 -11.03 -4.82
CA LEU A 82 11.34 -12.34 -4.16
C LEU A 82 12.58 -12.39 -3.26
N ARG A 83 13.58 -11.54 -3.51
CA ARG A 83 14.85 -11.53 -2.74
C ARG A 83 14.78 -10.61 -1.53
N LEU A 84 14.19 -9.43 -1.68
CA LEU A 84 14.18 -8.42 -0.63
C LEU A 84 12.94 -8.50 0.26
N GLY A 85 11.77 -8.88 -0.31
CA GLY A 85 10.52 -8.93 0.43
C GLY A 85 10.15 -7.57 1.07
N ASP A 86 10.47 -6.48 0.38
CA ASP A 86 10.32 -5.12 0.88
C ASP A 86 9.02 -4.45 0.42
N TYR A 87 8.94 -3.16 0.71
CA TYR A 87 7.74 -2.37 0.55
C TYR A 87 7.78 -1.53 -0.72
N TRP A 88 6.60 -1.02 -1.11
CA TRP A 88 6.43 -0.36 -2.38
C TRP A 88 7.21 0.95 -2.50
N ASP A 89 7.35 1.72 -1.43
CA ASP A 89 8.21 2.91 -1.38
C ASP A 89 9.69 2.56 -1.63
N ILE A 90 10.24 1.55 -0.98
CA ILE A 90 11.61 1.09 -1.22
C ILE A 90 11.78 0.57 -2.66
N THR A 91 10.75 -0.11 -3.18
CA THR A 91 10.70 -0.55 -4.58
C THR A 91 10.71 0.64 -5.54
N LEU A 92 9.97 1.70 -5.24
CA LEU A 92 9.92 2.92 -6.04
C LEU A 92 11.25 3.68 -6.01
N ILE A 93 11.95 3.73 -4.87
CA ILE A 93 13.29 4.34 -4.81
C ILE A 93 14.24 3.62 -5.77
N SER A 94 14.28 2.28 -5.74
CA SER A 94 15.11 1.52 -6.68
C SER A 94 14.72 1.74 -8.15
N LEU A 95 13.42 1.91 -8.43
CA LEU A 95 12.96 2.21 -9.79
C LEU A 95 13.34 3.63 -10.21
N GLN A 96 13.22 4.60 -9.31
CA GLN A 96 13.62 5.99 -9.56
C GLN A 96 15.11 6.07 -9.90
N GLU A 97 15.97 5.43 -9.11
CA GLU A 97 17.41 5.34 -9.36
C GLU A 97 17.69 4.74 -10.75
N PHE A 98 17.03 3.64 -11.11
CA PHE A 98 17.20 3.00 -12.40
C PHE A 98 16.74 3.88 -13.57
N LEU A 99 15.56 4.49 -13.48
CA LEU A 99 15.01 5.31 -14.56
C LEU A 99 15.81 6.61 -14.75
N ASN A 100 16.32 7.22 -13.68
CA ASN A 100 17.17 8.40 -13.75
C ASN A 100 18.50 8.15 -14.49
N ILE A 101 18.98 6.89 -14.52
CA ILE A 101 20.13 6.51 -15.35
C ILE A 101 19.79 6.53 -16.85
N LEU A 102 18.54 6.19 -17.21
CA LEU A 102 18.10 6.12 -18.60
C LEU A 102 17.86 7.52 -19.20
N SER A 103 17.15 8.39 -18.49
CA SER A 103 17.04 9.81 -18.82
C SER A 103 16.55 10.63 -17.62
N PRO A 104 16.81 11.95 -17.58
CA PRO A 104 16.33 12.83 -16.52
C PRO A 104 14.80 12.86 -16.36
N GLU A 105 14.06 12.69 -17.46
CA GLU A 105 12.59 12.78 -17.49
C GLU A 105 11.90 11.42 -17.32
N ALA A 106 12.64 10.31 -17.41
CA ALA A 106 12.07 8.96 -17.43
C ALA A 106 11.25 8.65 -16.18
N TRP A 107 11.73 9.07 -15.00
CA TRP A 107 11.03 8.87 -13.74
C TRP A 107 9.72 9.68 -13.66
N GLU A 108 9.77 10.97 -13.94
CA GLU A 108 8.58 11.83 -13.93
C GLU A 108 7.54 11.36 -14.94
N ASN A 109 7.97 10.95 -16.14
CA ASN A 109 7.09 10.39 -17.16
C ASN A 109 6.45 9.07 -16.68
N PHE A 110 7.20 8.21 -15.99
CA PHE A 110 6.65 6.99 -15.40
C PHE A 110 5.59 7.30 -14.34
N ILE A 111 5.86 8.26 -13.45
CA ILE A 111 4.89 8.69 -12.43
C ILE A 111 3.61 9.21 -13.06
N LYS A 112 3.71 10.10 -14.07
CA LYS A 112 2.55 10.67 -14.76
C LYS A 112 1.75 9.61 -15.52
N MET A 113 2.42 8.74 -16.27
CA MET A 113 1.80 7.69 -17.07
C MET A 113 0.99 6.71 -16.22
N TYR A 114 1.46 6.39 -15.01
CA TYR A 114 0.79 5.41 -14.13
C TYR A 114 0.07 6.04 -12.94
N HIS A 115 -0.10 7.36 -12.94
CA HIS A 115 -0.79 8.12 -11.89
C HIS A 115 -0.26 7.83 -10.48
N LEU A 116 1.06 7.81 -10.31
CA LEU A 116 1.73 7.46 -9.05
C LEU A 116 2.07 8.67 -8.16
N GLN A 117 1.52 9.85 -8.46
CA GLN A 117 1.71 11.07 -7.68
C GLN A 117 1.43 10.87 -6.18
N PRO A 118 0.45 10.07 -5.73
CA PRO A 118 0.23 9.86 -4.29
C PRO A 118 1.43 9.21 -3.57
N TYR A 119 2.38 8.62 -4.30
CA TYR A 119 3.57 7.97 -3.74
C TYR A 119 4.84 8.83 -3.79
N VAL A 120 4.77 10.03 -4.36
CA VAL A 120 5.90 10.96 -4.48
C VAL A 120 5.49 12.37 -4.05
N ASN A 121 6.42 13.16 -3.55
CA ASN A 121 6.16 14.56 -3.26
C ASN A 121 6.11 15.40 -4.56
N SER A 122 5.79 16.68 -4.44
CA SER A 122 5.75 17.63 -5.56
C SER A 122 7.06 17.75 -6.36
N ASP A 123 8.20 17.36 -5.77
CA ASP A 123 9.51 17.30 -6.45
C ASP A 123 9.80 15.92 -7.06
N TYR A 124 8.78 15.06 -7.15
CA TYR A 124 8.85 13.67 -7.59
C TYR A 124 9.79 12.80 -6.75
N SER A 125 10.16 13.19 -5.54
CA SER A 125 10.90 12.32 -4.63
C SER A 125 9.95 11.32 -3.97
N VAL A 126 10.35 10.04 -3.93
CA VAL A 126 9.54 8.99 -3.29
C VAL A 126 9.36 9.29 -1.81
N GLU A 127 8.12 9.22 -1.35
CA GLU A 127 7.80 9.39 0.06
C GLU A 127 7.67 8.05 0.79
N LEU A 128 8.55 7.85 1.77
CA LEU A 128 8.55 6.70 2.66
C LEU A 128 7.22 6.54 3.41
N PHE A 129 6.82 5.30 3.64
CA PHE A 129 5.62 4.99 4.41
C PHE A 129 5.76 5.37 5.89
N TRP A 130 6.94 5.26 6.49
CA TRP A 130 7.23 5.73 7.85
C TRP A 130 8.70 6.15 7.98
N ASP A 131 9.02 6.86 9.05
CA ASP A 131 10.36 7.39 9.26
C ASP A 131 11.40 6.28 9.44
N ASN A 132 12.58 6.49 8.86
CA ASN A 132 13.68 5.53 8.85
C ASN A 132 13.35 4.18 8.18
N HIS A 133 12.29 4.11 7.36
CA HIS A 133 12.02 2.95 6.55
C HIS A 133 13.08 2.82 5.45
N ASN A 134 13.95 1.82 5.58
CA ASN A 134 15.06 1.59 4.68
C ASN A 134 15.45 0.10 4.66
N ASN A 135 16.48 -0.26 3.88
CA ASN A 135 16.93 -1.64 3.71
C ASN A 135 17.38 -2.34 5.01
N ASN A 136 17.71 -1.60 6.08
CA ASN A 136 18.05 -2.14 7.40
C ASN A 136 16.83 -2.26 8.33
N ALA A 137 15.70 -1.63 7.97
CA ALA A 137 14.47 -1.58 8.75
C ALA A 137 13.23 -1.78 7.84
N ILE A 138 13.27 -2.84 7.03
CA ILE A 138 12.27 -3.12 5.98
C ILE A 138 10.88 -3.41 6.55
N ARG A 139 10.78 -3.95 7.76
CA ARG A 139 9.50 -4.37 8.34
C ARG A 139 9.05 -3.42 9.44
N PRO A 140 7.74 -3.15 9.57
CA PRO A 140 7.20 -2.45 10.73
C PRO A 140 7.47 -3.27 11.99
N THR A 141 8.04 -2.62 13.00
CA THR A 141 8.44 -3.26 14.27
C THR A 141 7.66 -2.74 15.48
N LYS A 142 6.84 -1.71 15.28
CA LYS A 142 6.06 -1.05 16.32
C LYS A 142 4.67 -0.69 15.79
N GLU A 143 3.72 -0.58 16.71
CA GLU A 143 2.33 -0.21 16.46
C GLU A 143 2.19 1.05 15.59
N GLU A 144 2.97 2.09 15.91
CA GLU A 144 2.98 3.36 15.18
C GLU A 144 3.29 3.20 13.69
N ASN A 145 4.22 2.30 13.31
CA ASN A 145 4.55 2.06 11.91
C ASN A 145 3.34 1.49 11.14
N PHE A 146 2.53 0.63 11.78
CA PHE A 146 1.32 0.10 11.16
C PHE A 146 0.26 1.19 10.99
N GLN A 147 0.07 2.04 12.00
CA GLN A 147 -0.87 3.16 11.92
C GLN A 147 -0.52 4.10 10.77
N ILE A 148 0.75 4.53 10.69
CA ILE A 148 1.23 5.43 9.63
C ILE A 148 1.13 4.75 8.26
N PHE A 149 1.62 3.50 8.14
CA PHE A 149 1.56 2.75 6.89
C PHE A 149 0.13 2.61 6.39
N LEU A 150 -0.81 2.16 7.24
CA LEU A 150 -2.17 1.88 6.83
C LEU A 150 -2.93 3.16 6.45
N LYS A 151 -2.69 4.26 7.17
CA LYS A 151 -3.24 5.56 6.79
C LYS A 151 -2.79 5.93 5.38
N LYS A 152 -1.46 6.00 5.16
CA LYS A 152 -0.88 6.40 3.88
C LYS A 152 -1.29 5.47 2.73
N VAL A 153 -1.21 4.15 2.91
CA VAL A 153 -1.50 3.21 1.82
C VAL A 153 -2.97 3.31 1.37
N ASN A 154 -3.90 3.50 2.31
CA ASN A 154 -5.31 3.66 1.99
C ASN A 154 -5.58 4.96 1.23
N GLU A 155 -5.08 6.08 1.75
CA GLU A 155 -5.21 7.40 1.11
C GLU A 155 -4.67 7.39 -0.32
N ARG A 156 -3.49 6.79 -0.52
CA ARG A 156 -2.82 6.71 -1.82
C ARG A 156 -3.56 5.84 -2.82
N ILE A 157 -4.05 4.67 -2.39
CA ILE A 157 -4.82 3.78 -3.28
C ILE A 157 -6.15 4.43 -3.66
N GLU A 158 -6.83 5.05 -2.70
CA GLU A 158 -8.14 5.68 -2.93
C GLU A 158 -8.04 6.87 -3.88
N GLU A 159 -7.13 7.81 -3.61
CA GLU A 159 -6.86 8.97 -4.47
C GLU A 159 -6.56 8.53 -5.91
N ARG A 160 -5.61 7.60 -6.06
CA ARG A 160 -5.21 7.07 -7.36
C ARG A 160 -6.36 6.37 -8.07
N GLY A 161 -7.13 5.55 -7.34
CA GLY A 161 -8.26 4.82 -7.90
C GLY A 161 -9.36 5.75 -8.41
N LYS A 162 -9.74 6.76 -7.60
CA LYS A 162 -10.72 7.78 -7.97
C LYS A 162 -10.28 8.57 -9.20
N PHE A 163 -9.02 9.01 -9.23
CA PHE A 163 -8.48 9.74 -10.37
C PHE A 163 -8.51 8.92 -11.67
N ILE A 164 -8.07 7.66 -11.63
CA ILE A 164 -8.10 6.76 -12.81
C ILE A 164 -9.53 6.58 -13.32
N ILE A 165 -10.49 6.33 -12.43
CA ILE A 165 -11.90 6.17 -12.81
C ILE A 165 -12.45 7.45 -13.44
N LYS A 166 -12.11 8.63 -12.90
CA LYS A 166 -12.49 9.91 -13.49
C LYS A 166 -11.98 10.02 -14.93
N GLN A 167 -10.69 9.75 -15.15
CA GLN A 167 -10.08 9.83 -16.48
C GLN A 167 -10.78 8.89 -17.48
N ILE A 168 -11.12 7.67 -17.05
CA ILE A 168 -11.85 6.70 -17.88
C ILE A 168 -13.27 7.22 -18.21
N CYS A 169 -14.00 7.71 -17.21
CA CYS A 169 -15.34 8.27 -17.42
C CYS A 169 -15.31 9.50 -18.34
N ASP A 170 -14.33 10.39 -18.19
CA ASP A 170 -14.14 11.56 -19.06
C ASP A 170 -13.85 11.15 -20.50
N GLN A 171 -12.97 10.16 -20.71
CA GLN A 171 -12.61 9.66 -22.04
C GLN A 171 -13.76 8.94 -22.76
N LEU A 172 -14.61 8.25 -22.01
CA LEU A 172 -15.75 7.49 -22.55
C LEU A 172 -17.07 8.28 -22.53
N ASP A 173 -17.04 9.54 -22.11
CA ASP A 173 -18.22 10.39 -21.89
C ASP A 173 -19.30 9.73 -20.99
N GLN A 174 -18.86 8.99 -19.96
CA GLN A 174 -19.73 8.29 -19.02
C GLN A 174 -19.86 9.04 -17.69
N LYS A 175 -20.46 10.23 -17.73
CA LYS A 175 -20.57 11.15 -16.59
C LYS A 175 -21.87 11.01 -15.77
N ASP A 176 -22.81 10.19 -16.25
CA ASP A 176 -24.13 10.03 -15.64
C ASP A 176 -24.13 9.09 -14.41
N PHE A 177 -23.02 8.42 -14.11
CA PHE A 177 -22.94 7.55 -12.94
C PHE A 177 -23.05 8.35 -11.65
N ASN A 178 -23.81 7.85 -10.66
CA ASN A 178 -23.98 8.53 -9.38
C ASN A 178 -22.65 8.82 -8.65
N PHE A 179 -21.70 7.89 -8.72
CA PHE A 179 -20.38 8.08 -8.11
C PHE A 179 -19.54 9.15 -8.80
N TYR A 180 -19.85 9.50 -10.05
CA TYR A 180 -19.08 10.49 -10.81
C TYR A 180 -19.15 11.87 -10.12
N LYS A 181 -20.28 12.19 -9.48
CA LYS A 181 -20.45 13.42 -8.68
C LYS A 181 -19.42 13.57 -7.56
N GLU A 182 -18.88 12.46 -7.05
CA GLU A 182 -17.85 12.48 -6.00
C GLU A 182 -16.46 12.83 -6.55
N ILE A 183 -16.24 12.64 -7.85
CA ILE A 183 -14.93 12.80 -8.51
C ILE A 183 -14.94 13.84 -9.63
N GLU A 184 -16.08 14.49 -9.89
CA GLU A 184 -16.26 15.42 -11.02
C GLU A 184 -15.25 16.58 -10.98
N ASN A 185 -14.93 17.07 -9.79
CA ASN A 185 -14.03 18.21 -9.55
C ASN A 185 -12.57 17.79 -9.28
N MET A 186 -12.24 16.52 -9.50
CA MET A 186 -10.90 15.97 -9.24
C MET A 186 -9.99 16.19 -10.46
N ASP A 187 -9.69 17.46 -10.74
CA ASP A 187 -8.95 17.89 -11.95
C ASP A 187 -7.46 17.52 -11.91
N LYS A 188 -6.90 17.40 -10.70
CA LYS A 188 -5.53 16.94 -10.48
C LYS A 188 -5.53 15.80 -9.47
N ILE A 189 -4.58 14.90 -9.64
CA ILE A 189 -4.22 13.89 -8.65
C ILE A 189 -3.29 14.52 -7.61
N LYS A 190 -3.52 14.23 -6.33
CA LYS A 190 -2.67 14.71 -5.24
C LYS A 190 -1.29 14.04 -5.25
N PHE A 191 -0.28 14.84 -4.95
CA PHE A 191 1.03 14.39 -4.51
C PHE A 191 0.99 13.96 -3.05
N SER A 192 1.98 13.19 -2.62
CA SER A 192 2.03 12.59 -1.28
C SER A 192 2.07 13.63 -0.15
N ASN A 193 2.57 14.84 -0.41
CA ASN A 193 2.61 15.96 0.53
C ASN A 193 1.36 16.85 0.51
N GLU A 194 0.29 16.46 -0.19
CA GLU A 194 -1.00 17.17 -0.24
C GLU A 194 -2.13 16.46 0.54
N PHE A 195 -1.79 15.44 1.34
CA PHE A 195 -2.71 14.68 2.21
C PHE A 195 -2.79 15.25 3.64
#